data_AF-A0A9N8Z863-F1
#
_entry.id   AF-A0A9N8Z863-F1
#
_cell.length_a   1.000
_cell.length_b   1.000
_cell.length_c   1.000
_cell.angle_alpha   90.00
_cell.angle_beta   90.00
_cell.angle_gamma   90.00
#
_symmetry.space_group_name_H-M   'P 1'
#
loop_
_entity.id
_entity.type
_entity.pdbx_description
1 polymer ?
#
loop_
_entity_poly.entity_id
_entity_poly.type
_entity_poly.pdbx_seq_one_letter_code
_entity_poly.pdbx_strand_id
1 'polypeptide(L)'
;MSKDSDLKDLKYHIDWLEKSIVKDHIKFYNYSDFQNKSYIGKGSYGKVCRISWKKKQIFALKSFNNSQFVIKEIVEELKLHRNVNYHENLIWQS
;
A
#
# COMPACT_ATOMS: atom_id res chain seq x y z
N MET A 1 -2.92 7.91 -27.89
CA MET A 1 -3.00 8.75 -26.68
C MET A 1 -1.73 8.50 -25.88
N SER A 2 -1.04 9.57 -25.49
CA SER A 2 0.43 9.61 -25.40
C SER A 2 1.00 8.89 -24.18
N LYS A 3 1.91 7.93 -24.40
CA LYS A 3 2.69 7.26 -23.35
C LYS A 3 3.39 8.24 -22.39
N ASP A 4 3.59 9.48 -22.83
CA ASP A 4 4.23 10.55 -22.06
C ASP A 4 3.37 11.10 -20.92
N SER A 5 2.03 11.06 -21.00
CA SER A 5 1.17 11.50 -19.89
C SER A 5 1.21 10.49 -18.75
N ASP A 6 1.12 9.20 -19.07
CA ASP A 6 1.07 8.12 -18.09
C ASP A 6 2.40 8.00 -17.32
N LEU A 7 3.53 8.28 -18.00
CA LEU A 7 4.85 8.33 -17.38
C LEU A 7 5.01 9.51 -16.42
N LYS A 8 4.44 10.68 -16.74
CA LYS A 8 4.46 11.85 -15.85
C LYS A 8 3.64 11.61 -14.60
N ASP A 9 2.45 11.03 -14.76
CA ASP A 9 1.57 10.67 -13.64
C ASP A 9 2.23 9.63 -12.73
N LEU A 10 2.84 8.59 -13.30
CA LEU A 10 3.58 7.58 -12.53
C LEU A 10 4.70 8.23 -11.71
N LYS A 11 5.49 9.11 -12.34
CA LYS A 11 6.61 9.79 -11.67
C LYS A 11 6.12 10.67 -10.52
N TYR A 12 4.98 11.34 -10.69
CA TYR A 12 4.34 12.13 -9.63
C TYR A 12 3.94 11.26 -8.43
N HIS A 13 3.30 10.11 -8.66
CA HIS A 13 2.90 9.21 -7.58
C HIS A 13 4.09 8.61 -6.82
N ILE A 14 5.19 8.28 -7.53
CA ILE A 14 6.44 7.82 -6.92
C ILE A 14 7.08 8.92 -6.05
N ASP A 15 7.21 10.14 -6.58
CA ASP A 15 7.76 11.28 -5.83
C ASP A 15 6.91 11.60 -4.58
N TRP A 16 5.58 11.48 -4.69
CA TRP A 16 4.69 11.64 -3.53
C TRP A 16 4.92 10.57 -2.46
N LEU A 17 5.15 9.30 -2.86
CA LEU A 17 5.46 8.20 -1.94
C LEU A 17 6.80 8.44 -1.23
N GLU A 18 7.85 8.76 -1.97
CA GLU A 18 9.18 9.04 -1.42
C GLU A 18 9.13 10.19 -0.41
N LYS A 19 8.48 11.30 -0.77
CA LYS A 19 8.26 12.44 0.14
C LYS A 19 7.45 12.06 1.38
N SER A 20 6.47 11.17 1.23
CA SER A 20 5.64 10.74 2.37
C SER A 20 6.40 9.83 3.34
N ILE A 21 7.32 9.01 2.83
CA ILE A 21 8.23 8.21 3.66
C ILE A 21 9.23 9.13 4.39
N VAL A 22 9.86 10.06 3.67
CA VAL A 22 10.84 11.00 4.25
C VAL A 22 10.22 11.91 5.32
N LYS A 23 8.96 12.30 5.15
CA LYS A 23 8.22 13.11 6.13
C LYS A 23 7.64 12.29 7.30
N ASP A 24 8.04 11.02 7.46
CA ASP A 24 7.54 10.08 8.47
C ASP A 24 6.01 9.89 8.48
N HIS A 25 5.32 10.23 7.38
CA HIS A 25 3.88 9.98 7.23
C HIS A 25 3.60 8.51 6.93
N ILE A 26 4.57 7.78 6.38
CA ILE A 26 4.49 6.35 6.07
C ILE A 26 5.72 5.68 6.66
N LYS A 27 5.50 4.77 7.61
CA LYS A 27 6.59 3.97 8.16
C LYS A 27 7.06 2.96 7.12
N PHE A 28 8.34 3.02 6.81
CA PHE A 28 8.99 2.02 5.98
C PHE A 28 9.34 0.78 6.81
N TYR A 29 9.04 -0.40 6.28
CA TYR A 29 9.36 -1.69 6.89
C TYR A 29 10.08 -2.56 5.86
N ASN A 30 11.17 -3.19 6.26
CA ASN A 30 11.88 -4.10 5.36
C ASN A 30 11.05 -5.38 5.17
N TYR A 31 10.93 -5.83 3.94
CA TYR A 31 10.20 -7.06 3.61
C TYR A 31 10.78 -8.32 4.30
N SER A 32 12.07 -8.27 4.64
CA SER A 32 12.80 -9.30 5.38
C SER A 32 12.40 -9.39 6.86
N ASP A 33 11.82 -8.33 7.44
CA ASP A 33 11.38 -8.32 8.84
C ASP A 33 10.10 -9.15 9.05
N PHE A 34 9.43 -9.52 7.96
CA PHE A 34 8.19 -10.28 7.98
C PHE A 34 8.48 -11.78 7.98
N GLN A 35 8.02 -12.46 9.03
CA GLN A 35 8.13 -13.90 9.20
C GLN A 35 6.78 -14.59 8.95
N ASN A 36 6.79 -15.91 8.81
CA ASN A 36 5.59 -16.75 8.70
C ASN A 36 4.57 -16.24 7.65
N LYS A 37 5.02 -16.08 6.40
CA LYS A 37 4.20 -15.63 5.28
C LYS A 37 3.25 -16.77 4.87
N SER A 38 1.98 -16.67 5.26
CA SER A 38 0.94 -17.63 4.89
C SER A 38 -0.09 -16.96 3.98
N TYR A 39 -0.26 -17.46 2.77
CA TYR A 39 -1.27 -16.93 1.85
C TYR A 39 -2.69 -17.13 2.42
N ILE A 40 -3.51 -16.09 2.37
CA ILE A 40 -4.90 -16.10 2.86
C ILE A 40 -5.88 -16.01 1.69
N GLY A 41 -5.55 -15.22 0.66
CA GLY A 41 -6.46 -15.02 -0.47
C GLY A 41 -5.87 -14.12 -1.55
N LYS A 42 -6.54 -14.06 -2.70
CA LYS A 42 -6.17 -13.21 -3.83
C LYS A 42 -7.42 -12.54 -4.36
N GLY A 43 -7.37 -11.22 -4.47
CA GLY A 43 -8.35 -10.42 -5.17
C GLY A 43 -7.89 -10.05 -6.58
N SER A 44 -8.70 -9.23 -7.25
CA SER A 44 -8.36 -8.64 -8.56
C SER A 44 -7.05 -7.85 -8.53
N TYR A 45 -6.84 -7.09 -7.45
CA TYR A 45 -5.70 -6.16 -7.33
C TYR A 45 -4.42 -6.80 -6.78
N GLY A 46 -4.48 -8.05 -6.29
CA GLY A 46 -3.30 -8.76 -5.81
C GLY A 46 -3.58 -9.79 -4.72
N LYS A 47 -2.54 -10.16 -3.96
CA LYS A 47 -2.58 -11.27 -2.99
C LYS A 47 -2.53 -10.73 -1.57
N VAL A 48 -3.21 -11.40 -0.65
CA VAL A 48 -3.17 -11.10 0.78
C VAL A 48 -2.53 -12.28 1.50
N CYS A 49 -1.48 -12.00 2.26
CA CYS A 49 -0.75 -12.97 3.06
C CYS A 49 -0.77 -12.55 4.53
N ARG A 50 -0.99 -13.51 5.43
CA ARG A 50 -0.75 -13.37 6.86
C ARG A 50 0.76 -13.35 7.07
N ILE A 51 1.23 -12.46 7.93
CA ILE A 51 2.62 -12.41 8.37
C ILE A 51 2.68 -12.28 9.89
N SER A 52 3.79 -12.70 10.48
CA SER A 52 4.17 -12.33 11.85
C SER A 52 5.29 -11.29 11.81
N TRP A 53 5.13 -10.23 12.60
CA TRP A 53 6.15 -9.21 12.80
C TRP A 53 6.59 -9.22 14.27
N LYS A 54 7.91 -9.20 14.50
CA LYS A 54 8.55 -9.21 15.83
C LYS A 54 7.99 -10.26 16.80
N LYS A 55 7.68 -11.46 16.29
CA LYS A 55 7.19 -12.66 17.02
C LYS A 55 5.90 -12.52 17.84
N LYS A 56 5.26 -11.35 17.90
CA LYS A 56 4.04 -11.14 18.73
C LYS A 56 2.86 -10.51 18.01
N GLN A 57 3.05 -9.88 16.84
CA GLN A 57 1.95 -9.26 16.12
C GLN A 57 1.73 -9.94 14.77
N ILE A 58 0.47 -10.22 14.47
CA ILE A 58 0.03 -10.78 13.21
C ILE A 58 -0.51 -9.63 12.36
N PHE A 59 -0.07 -9.56 11.11
CA PHE A 59 -0.54 -8.57 10.15
C PHE A 59 -1.04 -9.24 8.87
N ALA A 60 -1.93 -8.55 8.17
CA ALA A 60 -2.28 -8.86 6.79
C ALA A 60 -1.41 -8.01 5.84
N LEU A 61 -0.59 -8.67 5.04
CA LEU A 61 0.22 -8.07 4.00
C LEU A 61 -0.49 -8.24 2.65
N LYS A 62 -1.06 -7.14 2.13
CA LYS A 62 -1.61 -7.06 0.78
C LYS A 62 -0.51 -6.67 -0.19
N SER A 63 -0.19 -7.54 -1.13
CA SER A 63 0.69 -7.25 -2.27
C SER A 63 -0.16 -6.98 -3.50
N PHE A 64 0.32 -6.09 -4.37
CA PHE A 64 -0.37 -5.72 -5.59
C PHE A 64 0.40 -6.17 -6.82
N ASN A 65 -0.31 -6.36 -7.94
CA ASN A 65 0.33 -6.71 -9.21
C ASN A 65 1.10 -5.50 -9.75
N ASN A 66 2.32 -5.70 -10.25
CA ASN A 66 3.20 -4.60 -10.65
C ASN A 66 2.74 -3.94 -11.97
N SER A 67 1.79 -3.00 -11.87
CA SER A 67 1.24 -2.23 -12.98
C SER A 67 1.23 -0.74 -12.63
N GLN A 68 1.40 0.14 -13.62
CA GLN A 68 1.39 1.59 -13.42
C GLN A 68 0.06 2.08 -12.84
N PHE A 69 -1.05 1.46 -13.26
CA PHE A 69 -2.39 1.74 -12.73
C PHE A 69 -2.51 1.45 -11.24
N VAL A 70 -1.82 0.41 -10.78
CA VAL A 70 -1.86 -0.04 -9.38
C VAL A 70 -1.15 0.96 -8.45
N ILE A 71 -0.06 1.59 -8.90
CA ILE A 71 0.65 2.59 -8.08
C ILE A 71 -0.24 3.80 -7.80
N LYS A 72 -0.99 4.26 -8.82
CA LYS A 72 -1.95 5.35 -8.67
C LYS A 72 -3.05 4.99 -7.67
N GLU A 73 -3.68 3.82 -7.81
CA GLU A 73 -4.73 3.36 -6.88
C GLU A 73 -4.21 3.23 -5.44
N ILE A 74 -3.00 2.69 -5.25
CA ILE A 74 -2.38 2.59 -3.91
C ILE A 74 -2.19 3.97 -3.30
N VAL A 75 -1.70 4.94 -4.07
CA VAL A 75 -1.50 6.31 -3.56
C VAL A 75 -2.83 6.95 -3.17
N GLU A 76 -3.89 6.75 -3.95
CA GLU A 76 -5.22 7.26 -3.61
C GLU A 76 -5.82 6.56 -2.37
N GLU A 77 -5.71 5.23 -2.27
CA GLU A 77 -6.15 4.47 -1.08
C GLU A 77 -5.40 4.93 0.19
N LEU A 78 -4.08 5.17 0.10
CA LEU A 78 -3.28 5.69 1.21
C LEU A 78 -3.69 7.11 1.62
N LYS A 79 -3.98 8.00 0.65
CA LYS A 79 -4.50 9.35 0.94
C LYS A 79 -5.87 9.27 1.61
N LEU A 80 -6.76 8.41 1.12
CA LEU A 80 -8.09 8.20 1.70
C LEU A 80 -8.00 7.70 3.13
N HIS A 81 -7.20 6.66 3.41
CA HIS A 81 -6.96 6.17 4.78
C HIS A 81 -6.47 7.29 5.70
N ARG A 82 -5.59 8.17 5.20
CA ARG A 82 -5.04 9.28 5.99
C ARG A 82 -6.08 10.37 6.27
N ASN A 83 -6.98 10.63 5.33
CA ASN A 83 -8.09 11.58 5.52
C ASN A 83 -9.16 11.00 6.46
N VAL A 84 -9.40 9.68 6.38
CA VAL A 84 -10.42 8.97 7.17
C VAL A 84 -9.99 8.76 8.63
N ASN A 85 -8.70 8.65 8.93
CA ASN A 85 -8.18 8.59 10.30
C ASN A 85 -8.51 9.83 11.17
N TYR A 86 -9.15 10.86 10.62
CA TYR A 86 -9.70 11.99 11.36
C TYR A 86 -11.13 11.79 11.88
N HIS A 87 -11.77 10.64 11.63
CA HIS A 87 -13.11 10.34 12.15
C HIS A 87 -13.21 8.91 12.69
N GLU A 88 -13.64 8.76 13.95
CA GLU A 88 -13.76 7.49 14.70
C GLU A 88 -14.78 6.48 14.14
N ASN A 89 -15.51 6.78 13.06
CA ASN A 89 -16.73 6.04 12.69
C ASN A 89 -16.75 5.47 11.26
N LEU A 90 -15.63 4.97 10.73
CA LEU A 90 -15.65 4.30 9.42
C LEU A 90 -15.19 2.84 9.50
N ILE A 91 -16.17 1.94 9.33
CA ILE A 91 -16.00 0.50 9.14
C ILE A 91 -15.54 0.25 7.71
N TRP A 92 -14.42 -0.45 7.55
CA TRP A 92 -13.99 -0.98 6.25
C TRP A 92 -14.70 -2.30 5.98
N GLN A 93 -15.59 -2.32 4.98
CA GLN A 93 -16.13 -3.55 4.42
C GLN A 93 -15.29 -3.92 3.19
N SER A 94 -14.63 -5.08 3.27
CA SER A 94 -13.88 -5.74 2.19
C SER A 94 -14.78 -6.60 1.32
#